data_AF-A0A7K2QA89-F1
#
_entry.id   AF-A0A7K2QA89-F1
#
_cell.length_a   1.000
_cell.length_b   1.000
_cell.length_c   1.000
_cell.angle_alpha   90.00
_cell.angle_beta   90.00
_cell.angle_gamma   90.00
#
_symmetry.space_group_name_H-M   'P 1'
#
loop_
_entity.id
_entity.type
_entity.pdbx_description
1 polymer ?
#
loop_
_entity_poly.entity_id
_entity_poly.type
_entity_poly.pdbx_seq_one_letter_code
_entity_poly.pdbx_strand_id
1 'polypeptide(L)'
;LELTIEAGLSPGPAWYASAMAEAMGGSFARAAAYARRGIQASEEERDQVFLSRSLYALGLTELATGEAARAVATLRRVAELEEAQQVVDPSILRWHGELAEALVAADAPDEAAELLGPVRTVALRLGRTAVVAALDRARGLCLSAHGDADAAVDLLGATAQRFAALELPLERGRTLLALARVERRRRRRAPARAAL
;
A
#
# COMPACT_ATOMS: atom_id res chain seq x y z
N LEU A 1 -2.64 -1.35 -25.31
CA LEU A 1 -2.97 -2.79 -25.39
C LEU A 1 -2.86 -3.32 -26.80
N GLU A 2 -3.33 -2.58 -27.81
CA GLU A 2 -3.22 -2.97 -29.23
C GLU A 2 -1.78 -3.36 -29.61
N LEU A 3 -0.79 -2.51 -29.30
CA LEU A 3 0.65 -2.82 -29.47
C LEU A 3 1.13 -4.07 -28.70
N THR A 4 0.57 -4.36 -27.53
CA THR A 4 0.94 -5.53 -26.72
C THR A 4 0.46 -6.82 -27.38
N ILE A 5 -0.77 -6.80 -27.88
CA ILE A 5 -1.41 -7.91 -28.59
C ILE A 5 -0.72 -8.14 -29.95
N GLU A 6 -0.48 -7.08 -30.72
CA GLU A 6 0.22 -7.15 -32.01
C GLU A 6 1.65 -7.71 -31.87
N ALA A 7 2.33 -7.40 -30.77
CA ALA A 7 3.67 -7.90 -30.48
C ALA A 7 3.69 -9.32 -29.86
N GLY A 8 2.52 -9.93 -29.60
CA GLY A 8 2.42 -11.23 -28.95
C GLY A 8 2.98 -11.27 -27.53
N LEU A 9 3.01 -10.12 -26.85
CA LEU A 9 3.49 -10.00 -25.47
C LEU A 9 2.35 -10.29 -24.48
N SER A 10 2.70 -10.81 -23.30
CA SER A 10 1.72 -10.96 -22.21
C SER A 10 1.06 -9.61 -21.91
N PRO A 11 -0.28 -9.55 -21.77
CA PRO A 11 -0.99 -8.33 -21.45
C PRO A 11 -0.88 -7.96 -19.95
N GLY A 12 -0.44 -8.86 -19.09
CA GLY A 12 -0.28 -8.64 -17.64
C GLY A 12 0.47 -7.36 -17.28
N PRO A 13 1.69 -7.14 -17.81
CA PRO A 13 2.44 -5.90 -17.62
C PRO A 13 1.67 -4.63 -18.02
N ALA A 14 0.99 -4.65 -19.16
CA ALA A 14 0.25 -3.49 -19.66
C ALA A 14 -0.96 -3.17 -18.77
N TRP A 15 -1.68 -4.20 -18.31
CA TRP A 15 -2.79 -4.03 -17.38
C TRP A 15 -2.34 -3.50 -16.02
N TYR A 16 -1.27 -4.07 -15.47
CA TYR A 16 -0.71 -3.61 -14.19
C TYR A 16 -0.25 -2.15 -14.27
N ALA A 17 0.53 -1.78 -15.28
CA ALA A 17 0.99 -0.40 -15.45
C ALA A 17 -0.17 0.59 -15.59
N SER A 18 -1.20 0.22 -16.36
CA SER A 18 -2.41 1.04 -16.52
C SER A 18 -3.17 1.18 -15.20
N ALA A 19 -3.33 0.09 -14.45
CA ALA A 19 -3.99 0.10 -13.15
C ALA A 19 -3.26 1.00 -12.13
N MET A 20 -1.93 0.92 -12.08
CA MET A 20 -1.11 1.76 -11.20
C MET A 20 -1.21 3.24 -11.59
N ALA A 21 -1.13 3.58 -12.87
CA ALA A 21 -1.28 4.97 -13.31
C ALA A 21 -2.62 5.56 -12.88
N GLU A 22 -3.70 4.81 -13.07
CA GLU A 22 -5.04 5.21 -12.63
C GLU A 22 -5.17 5.31 -11.11
N ALA A 23 -4.55 4.40 -10.35
CA ALA A 23 -4.60 4.41 -8.89
C ALA A 23 -3.84 5.60 -8.28
N MET A 24 -2.76 6.06 -8.92
CA MET A 24 -1.90 7.11 -8.35
C MET A 24 -2.34 8.54 -8.71
N GLY A 25 -3.08 8.74 -9.81
CA GLY A 25 -3.50 10.09 -10.23
C GLY A 25 -4.68 10.15 -11.18
N GLY A 26 -5.36 9.02 -11.42
CA GLY A 26 -6.48 8.92 -12.35
C GLY A 26 -7.80 8.56 -11.65
N SER A 27 -8.51 7.60 -12.25
CA SER A 27 -9.81 7.13 -11.79
C SER A 27 -9.68 5.78 -11.09
N PHE A 28 -10.07 5.71 -9.81
CA PHE A 28 -10.13 4.44 -9.09
C PHE A 28 -11.04 3.40 -9.76
N ALA A 29 -12.10 3.82 -10.44
CA ALA A 29 -12.95 2.90 -11.21
C ALA A 29 -12.19 2.25 -12.37
N ARG A 30 -11.38 3.04 -13.11
CA ARG A 30 -10.50 2.51 -14.17
C ARG A 30 -9.38 1.67 -13.59
N ALA A 31 -8.77 2.09 -12.49
CA ALA A 31 -7.74 1.33 -11.78
C ALA A 31 -8.21 -0.08 -11.43
N ALA A 32 -9.37 -0.19 -10.77
CA ALA A 32 -9.98 -1.47 -10.42
C ALA A 32 -10.32 -2.30 -11.67
N ALA A 33 -10.87 -1.69 -12.73
CA ALA A 33 -11.19 -2.39 -13.96
C ALA A 33 -9.95 -2.97 -14.65
N TYR A 34 -8.86 -2.19 -14.75
CA TYR A 34 -7.60 -2.66 -15.33
C TYR A 34 -6.91 -3.71 -14.46
N ALA A 35 -6.92 -3.54 -13.13
CA ALA A 35 -6.38 -4.53 -12.21
C ALA A 35 -7.08 -5.89 -12.35
N ARG A 36 -8.42 -5.91 -12.42
CA ARG A 36 -9.19 -7.15 -12.62
C ARG A 36 -8.90 -7.83 -13.96
N ARG A 37 -8.73 -7.06 -15.04
CA ARG A 37 -8.32 -7.61 -16.34
C ARG A 37 -6.89 -8.19 -16.29
N GLY A 38 -5.99 -7.53 -15.57
CA GLY A 38 -4.64 -8.04 -15.32
C GLY A 38 -4.65 -9.35 -14.52
N ILE A 39 -5.48 -9.44 -13.49
CA ILE A 39 -5.70 -10.68 -12.70
C ILE A 39 -6.19 -11.80 -13.61
N GLN A 40 -7.27 -11.57 -14.37
CA GLN A 40 -7.85 -12.57 -15.26
C GLN A 40 -6.81 -13.08 -16.28
N ALA A 41 -6.12 -12.16 -16.97
CA ALA A 41 -5.13 -12.56 -17.96
C ALA A 41 -3.94 -13.32 -17.34
N SER A 42 -3.49 -12.90 -16.15
CA SER A 42 -2.40 -13.58 -15.44
C SER A 42 -2.81 -14.98 -14.96
N GLU A 43 -4.07 -15.18 -14.56
CA GLU A 43 -4.60 -16.49 -14.21
C GLU A 43 -4.69 -17.42 -15.43
N GLU A 44 -5.16 -16.91 -16.57
CA GLU A 44 -5.23 -17.64 -17.85
C GLU A 44 -3.84 -18.09 -18.33
N GLU A 45 -2.83 -17.22 -18.18
CA GLU A 45 -1.44 -17.48 -18.58
C GLU A 45 -0.61 -18.19 -17.50
N ARG A 46 -1.17 -18.39 -16.30
CA ARG A 46 -0.46 -18.89 -15.10
C ARG A 46 0.76 -18.05 -14.71
N ASP A 47 0.68 -16.75 -14.96
CA ASP A 47 1.71 -15.77 -14.59
C ASP A 47 1.52 -15.32 -13.13
N GLN A 48 2.29 -15.95 -12.22
CA GLN A 48 2.23 -15.59 -10.79
C GLN A 48 2.83 -14.20 -10.49
N VAL A 49 3.73 -13.71 -11.35
CA VAL A 49 4.46 -12.46 -11.15
C VAL A 49 3.54 -11.27 -11.41
N PHE A 50 2.73 -11.32 -12.48
CA PHE A 50 1.75 -10.27 -12.76
C PHE A 50 0.42 -10.47 -12.06
N LEU A 51 0.08 -11.70 -11.65
CA LEU A 51 -1.06 -11.93 -10.76
C LEU A 51 -0.88 -11.17 -9.43
N SER A 52 0.26 -11.30 -8.76
CA SER A 52 0.52 -10.60 -7.49
C SER A 52 0.53 -9.08 -7.65
N ARG A 53 1.09 -8.56 -8.76
CA ARG A 53 1.13 -7.13 -9.07
C ARG A 53 -0.26 -6.55 -9.39
N SER A 54 -1.08 -7.26 -10.16
CA SER A 54 -2.44 -6.82 -10.45
C SER A 54 -3.35 -6.89 -9.21
N LEU A 55 -3.18 -7.90 -8.35
CA LEU A 55 -3.84 -7.96 -7.04
C LEU A 55 -3.40 -6.79 -6.15
N TYR A 56 -2.10 -6.45 -6.12
CA TYR A 56 -1.62 -5.30 -5.38
C TYR A 56 -2.27 -3.98 -5.85
N ALA A 57 -2.36 -3.75 -7.18
CA ALA A 57 -3.04 -2.58 -7.72
C ALA A 57 -4.53 -2.53 -7.35
N LEU A 58 -5.21 -3.69 -7.34
CA LEU A 58 -6.60 -3.79 -6.87
C LEU A 58 -6.72 -3.45 -5.39
N GLY A 59 -5.87 -4.03 -4.54
CA GLY A 59 -5.87 -3.80 -3.09
C GLY A 59 -5.59 -2.34 -2.71
N LEU A 60 -4.66 -1.68 -3.42
CA LEU A 60 -4.43 -0.23 -3.30
C LEU A 60 -5.69 0.58 -3.61
N THR A 61 -6.40 0.20 -4.68
CA THR A 61 -7.62 0.88 -5.11
C THR A 61 -8.74 0.69 -4.10
N GLU A 62 -8.93 -0.53 -3.61
CA GLU A 62 -9.92 -0.87 -2.59
C GLU A 62 -9.66 -0.10 -1.29
N LEU A 63 -8.41 -0.06 -0.83
CA LEU A 63 -8.03 0.72 0.35
C LEU A 63 -8.31 2.22 0.15
N ALA A 64 -7.95 2.77 -1.01
CA ALA A 64 -8.15 4.18 -1.31
C ALA A 64 -9.64 4.58 -1.37
N THR A 65 -10.52 3.68 -1.80
CA THR A 65 -11.98 3.91 -1.85
C THR A 65 -12.70 3.54 -0.55
N GLY A 66 -11.98 3.15 0.51
CA GLY A 66 -12.57 2.86 1.83
C GLY A 66 -13.08 1.43 1.99
N GLU A 67 -12.73 0.52 1.09
CA GLU A 67 -13.18 -0.87 1.06
C GLU A 67 -12.21 -1.77 1.85
N ALA A 68 -11.99 -1.43 3.12
CA ALA A 68 -10.91 -2.00 3.94
C ALA A 68 -10.93 -3.53 3.99
N ALA A 69 -12.08 -4.16 4.22
CA ALA A 69 -12.20 -5.61 4.28
C ALA A 69 -11.86 -6.29 2.93
N ARG A 70 -12.24 -5.67 1.81
CA ARG A 70 -11.87 -6.17 0.48
C ARG A 70 -10.36 -6.03 0.24
N ALA A 71 -9.80 -4.88 0.58
CA ALA A 71 -8.37 -4.64 0.49
C ALA A 71 -7.55 -5.66 1.30
N VAL A 72 -7.98 -5.99 2.52
CA VAL A 72 -7.35 -7.05 3.35
C VAL A 72 -7.38 -8.39 2.63
N ALA A 73 -8.55 -8.82 2.14
CA ALA A 73 -8.67 -10.09 1.42
C ALA A 73 -7.79 -10.14 0.16
N THR A 74 -7.81 -9.08 -0.63
CA THR A 74 -7.00 -8.96 -1.86
C THR A 74 -5.50 -8.97 -1.57
N LEU A 75 -5.04 -8.20 -0.57
CA LEU A 75 -3.62 -8.07 -0.23
C LEU A 75 -3.08 -9.31 0.51
N ARG A 76 -3.90 -10.07 1.23
CA ARG A 76 -3.51 -11.39 1.74
C ARG A 76 -3.22 -12.37 0.62
N ARG A 77 -3.98 -12.33 -0.48
CA ARG A 77 -3.68 -13.13 -1.67
C ARG A 77 -2.33 -12.74 -2.31
N VAL A 78 -1.92 -11.47 -2.21
CA VAL A 78 -0.57 -11.04 -2.61
C VAL A 78 0.48 -11.68 -1.71
N ALA A 79 0.26 -11.68 -0.39
CA ALA A 79 1.16 -12.29 0.59
C ALA A 79 1.36 -13.79 0.32
N GLU A 80 0.27 -14.54 0.11
CA GLU A 80 0.30 -15.97 -0.21
C GLU A 80 1.12 -16.26 -1.49
N LEU A 81 0.97 -15.43 -2.53
CA LEU A 81 1.71 -15.58 -3.79
C LEU A 81 3.19 -15.25 -3.65
N GLU A 82 3.55 -14.23 -2.87
CA GLU A 82 4.96 -13.88 -2.62
C GLU A 82 5.65 -14.90 -1.70
N GLU A 83 4.94 -15.46 -0.72
CA GLU A 83 5.43 -16.54 0.12
C GLU A 83 5.72 -17.80 -0.71
N ALA A 84 4.79 -18.20 -1.59
CA ALA A 84 4.98 -19.33 -2.49
C ALA A 84 6.17 -19.14 -3.46
N GLN A 85 6.47 -17.89 -3.82
CA GLN A 85 7.62 -17.52 -4.65
C GLN A 85 8.91 -17.27 -3.84
N GLN A 86 8.86 -17.44 -2.52
CA GLN A 86 9.98 -17.20 -1.60
C GLN A 86 10.60 -15.79 -1.73
N VAL A 87 9.74 -14.79 -1.97
CA VAL A 87 10.19 -13.40 -2.07
C VAL A 87 10.59 -12.89 -0.69
N VAL A 88 11.89 -12.59 -0.51
CA VAL A 88 12.43 -12.11 0.77
C VAL A 88 12.52 -10.58 0.83
N ASP A 89 12.76 -9.92 -0.30
CA ASP A 89 12.99 -8.48 -0.35
C ASP A 89 11.64 -7.72 -0.44
N PRO A 90 11.22 -7.00 0.61
CA PRO A 90 9.91 -6.34 0.66
C PRO A 90 9.78 -5.14 -0.29
N SER A 91 10.84 -4.80 -1.03
CA SER A 91 10.79 -3.75 -2.04
C SER A 91 10.40 -4.24 -3.43
N ILE A 92 10.36 -5.56 -3.66
CA ILE A 92 9.89 -6.16 -4.93
C ILE A 92 8.44 -5.80 -5.19
N LEU A 93 7.59 -5.92 -4.16
CA LEU A 93 6.22 -5.44 -4.16
C LEU A 93 5.88 -4.93 -2.76
N ARG A 94 5.54 -3.65 -2.65
CA ARG A 94 5.44 -2.95 -1.35
C ARG A 94 4.08 -3.11 -0.68
N TRP A 95 3.53 -4.33 -0.68
CA TRP A 95 2.18 -4.61 -0.17
C TRP A 95 2.08 -4.61 1.35
N HIS A 96 3.16 -4.92 2.08
CA HIS A 96 3.16 -5.08 3.53
C HIS A 96 2.59 -3.88 4.30
N GLY A 97 3.04 -2.66 3.98
CA GLY A 97 2.52 -1.44 4.60
C GLY A 97 1.06 -1.19 4.24
N GLU A 98 0.66 -1.49 3.00
CA GLU A 98 -0.71 -1.33 2.52
C GLU A 98 -1.67 -2.31 3.18
N LEU A 99 -1.25 -3.56 3.38
CA LEU A 99 -2.03 -4.55 4.13
C LEU A 99 -2.17 -4.14 5.59
N ALA A 100 -1.10 -3.65 6.22
CA ALA A 100 -1.16 -3.16 7.59
C ALA A 100 -2.12 -1.96 7.74
N GLU A 101 -2.13 -1.01 6.79
CA GLU A 101 -3.10 0.09 6.80
C GLU A 101 -4.54 -0.41 6.60
N ALA A 102 -4.75 -1.39 5.73
CA ALA A 102 -6.05 -2.01 5.50
C ALA A 102 -6.54 -2.76 6.76
N LEU A 103 -5.66 -3.49 7.45
CA LEU A 103 -5.95 -4.18 8.71
C LEU A 103 -6.36 -3.18 9.80
N VAL A 104 -5.63 -2.07 9.97
CA VAL A 104 -6.03 -1.01 10.93
C VAL A 104 -7.39 -0.41 10.55
N ALA A 105 -7.65 -0.19 9.27
CA ALA A 105 -8.95 0.32 8.80
C ALA A 105 -10.10 -0.69 9.00
N ALA A 106 -9.78 -1.98 9.06
CA ALA A 106 -10.70 -3.09 9.32
C ALA A 106 -10.75 -3.48 10.81
N ASP A 107 -10.29 -2.61 11.73
CA ASP A 107 -10.32 -2.82 13.18
C ASP A 107 -9.45 -4.02 13.67
N ALA A 108 -8.35 -4.30 12.96
CA ALA A 108 -7.37 -5.33 13.32
C ALA A 108 -5.94 -4.74 13.50
N PRO A 109 -5.73 -3.78 14.43
CA PRO A 109 -4.44 -3.11 14.59
C PRO A 109 -3.33 -3.98 15.20
N ASP A 110 -3.68 -5.01 15.97
CA ASP A 110 -2.73 -5.99 16.52
C ASP A 110 -2.11 -6.85 15.40
N GLU A 111 -2.94 -7.40 14.52
CA GLU A 111 -2.49 -8.17 13.35
C GLU A 111 -1.60 -7.32 12.43
N ALA A 112 -1.95 -6.05 12.25
CA ALA A 112 -1.11 -5.12 11.52
C ALA A 112 0.28 -4.95 12.17
N ALA A 113 0.35 -4.84 13.50
CA ALA A 113 1.62 -4.71 14.21
C ALA A 113 2.49 -5.98 14.11
N GLU A 114 1.86 -7.16 14.18
CA GLU A 114 2.52 -8.46 14.00
C GLU A 114 3.13 -8.59 12.60
N LEU A 115 2.41 -8.16 11.55
CA LEU A 115 2.92 -8.13 10.17
C LEU A 115 4.13 -7.21 10.01
N LEU A 116 4.09 -6.00 10.60
CA LEU A 116 5.11 -4.98 10.37
C LEU A 116 6.49 -5.34 10.95
N GLY A 117 6.54 -6.05 12.07
CA GLY A 117 7.78 -6.34 12.81
C GLY A 117 8.85 -7.10 11.99
N PRO A 118 8.55 -8.30 11.49
CA PRO A 118 9.48 -9.09 10.67
C PRO A 118 9.90 -8.35 9.39
N VAL A 119 8.95 -7.72 8.70
CA VAL A 119 9.19 -6.99 7.44
C VAL A 119 10.14 -5.82 7.66
N ARG A 120 9.96 -5.07 8.76
CA ARG A 120 10.84 -3.95 9.12
C ARG A 120 12.28 -4.41 9.37
N THR A 121 12.45 -5.54 10.06
CA THR A 121 13.78 -6.15 10.29
C THR A 121 14.49 -6.44 8.97
N VAL A 122 13.78 -7.05 8.01
CA VAL A 122 14.33 -7.34 6.69
C VAL A 122 14.62 -6.07 5.90
N ALA A 123 13.70 -5.10 5.89
CA ALA A 123 13.87 -3.83 5.18
C ALA A 123 15.07 -3.03 5.69
N LEU A 124 15.30 -2.99 7.00
CA LEU A 124 16.48 -2.37 7.60
C LEU A 124 17.77 -3.07 7.20
N ARG A 125 17.81 -4.41 7.32
CA ARG A 125 18.97 -5.22 6.94
C ARG A 125 19.36 -5.01 5.47
N LEU A 126 18.37 -4.85 4.59
CA LEU A 126 18.57 -4.66 3.15
C LEU A 126 18.68 -3.19 2.73
N GLY A 127 18.70 -2.23 3.66
CA GLY A 127 18.82 -0.80 3.36
C GLY A 127 17.63 -0.19 2.60
N ARG A 128 16.42 -0.76 2.71
CA ARG A 128 15.22 -0.32 1.97
C ARG A 128 14.52 0.84 2.68
N THR A 129 15.14 2.01 2.66
CA THR A 129 14.69 3.22 3.39
C THR A 129 13.25 3.63 3.05
N ALA A 130 12.86 3.61 1.77
CA ALA A 130 11.49 3.93 1.35
C ALA A 130 10.47 2.91 1.88
N VAL A 131 10.84 1.62 1.97
CA VAL A 131 9.98 0.58 2.57
C VAL A 131 9.83 0.83 4.06
N VAL A 132 10.93 1.12 4.78
CA VAL A 132 10.86 1.46 6.21
C VAL A 132 9.94 2.65 6.48
N ALA A 133 10.01 3.70 5.64
CA ALA A 133 9.10 4.85 5.76
C ALA A 133 7.63 4.46 5.53
N ALA A 134 7.33 3.59 4.58
CA ALA A 134 5.97 3.09 4.36
C ALA A 134 5.45 2.24 5.53
N LEU A 135 6.31 1.38 6.11
CA LEU A 135 5.97 0.62 7.31
C LEU A 135 5.74 1.53 8.52
N ASP A 136 6.51 2.61 8.65
CA ASP A 136 6.34 3.58 9.73
C ASP A 136 5.05 4.40 9.59
N ARG A 137 4.56 4.64 8.35
CA ARG A 137 3.22 5.21 8.11
C ARG A 137 2.13 4.30 8.68
N ALA A 138 2.16 3.01 8.35
CA ALA A 138 1.21 2.03 8.89
C ALA A 138 1.32 1.90 10.41
N ARG A 139 2.53 1.86 10.97
CA ARG A 139 2.78 1.83 12.41
C ARG A 139 2.19 3.05 13.13
N GLY A 140 2.25 4.23 12.53
CA GLY A 140 1.61 5.43 13.09
C GLY A 140 0.09 5.27 13.21
N LEU A 141 -0.56 4.62 12.25
CA LEU A 141 -1.98 4.30 12.33
C LEU A 141 -2.28 3.25 13.41
N CYS A 142 -1.43 2.23 13.56
CA CYS A 142 -1.54 1.26 14.67
C CYS A 142 -1.46 1.97 16.02
N LEU A 143 -0.46 2.84 16.24
CA LEU A 143 -0.33 3.60 17.50
C LEU A 143 -1.59 4.42 17.78
N SER A 144 -2.13 5.10 16.77
CA SER A 144 -3.38 5.85 16.93
C SER A 144 -4.57 4.95 17.29
N ALA A 145 -4.64 3.73 16.76
CA ALA A 145 -5.72 2.79 17.07
C ALA A 145 -5.64 2.25 18.51
N HIS A 146 -4.43 2.07 19.03
CA HIS A 146 -4.19 1.65 20.42
C HIS A 146 -4.30 2.78 21.46
N GLY A 147 -4.57 4.02 21.02
CA GLY A 147 -4.72 5.17 21.91
C GLY A 147 -3.45 6.01 22.11
N ASP A 148 -2.32 5.60 21.55
CA ASP A 148 -1.03 6.31 21.61
C ASP A 148 -0.96 7.45 20.57
N ALA A 149 -1.91 8.37 20.65
CA ALA A 149 -2.14 9.37 19.60
C ALA A 149 -0.98 10.39 19.46
N ASP A 150 -0.28 10.71 20.54
CA ASP A 150 0.88 11.62 20.50
C ASP A 150 2.06 10.96 19.76
N ALA A 151 2.38 9.71 20.11
CA ALA A 151 3.42 8.93 19.41
C ALA A 151 3.07 8.71 17.93
N ALA A 152 1.79 8.51 17.61
CA ALA A 152 1.31 8.41 16.23
C ALA A 152 1.58 9.71 15.44
N VAL A 153 1.30 10.87 16.02
CA VAL A 153 1.54 12.18 15.38
C VAL A 153 3.02 12.42 15.15
N ASP A 154 3.86 12.17 16.14
CA ASP A 154 5.30 12.35 16.02
C ASP A 154 5.89 11.44 14.92
N LEU A 155 5.49 10.16 14.92
CA LEU A 155 5.96 9.20 13.93
C LEU A 155 5.49 9.55 12.52
N LEU A 156 4.22 9.93 12.34
CA LEU A 156 3.68 10.31 11.03
C LEU A 156 4.31 11.61 10.53
N GLY A 157 4.52 12.59 11.41
CA GLY A 157 5.24 13.84 11.08
C GLY A 157 6.66 13.57 10.60
N ALA A 158 7.45 12.78 11.35
CA ALA A 158 8.79 12.38 10.95
C ALA A 158 8.81 11.56 9.65
N THR A 159 7.80 10.71 9.44
CA THR A 159 7.64 9.90 8.22
C THR A 159 7.35 10.77 7.00
N ALA A 160 6.51 11.80 7.13
CA ALA A 160 6.24 12.76 6.05
C ALA A 160 7.52 13.54 5.66
N GLN A 161 8.35 13.93 6.63
CA GLN A 161 9.65 14.57 6.36
C GLN A 161 10.62 13.61 5.67
N ARG A 162 10.64 12.32 6.05
CA ARG A 162 11.46 11.32 5.36
C ARG A 162 11.04 11.12 3.90
N PHE A 163 9.74 11.04 3.62
CA PHE A 163 9.27 10.99 2.22
C PHE A 163 9.56 12.27 1.44
N ALA A 164 9.56 13.44 2.09
CA ALA A 164 10.01 14.67 1.46
C ALA A 164 11.50 14.59 1.07
N ALA A 165 12.36 14.12 1.97
CA ALA A 165 13.79 13.97 1.71
C ALA A 165 14.12 12.90 0.64
N LEU A 166 13.25 11.89 0.49
CA LEU A 166 13.34 10.86 -0.56
C LEU A 166 12.74 11.30 -1.91
N GLU A 167 12.21 12.52 -2.00
CA GLU A 167 11.53 13.04 -3.21
C GLU A 167 10.37 12.14 -3.68
N LEU A 168 9.61 11.60 -2.72
CA LEU A 168 8.41 10.77 -2.97
C LEU A 168 7.14 11.56 -2.59
N PRO A 169 6.69 12.51 -3.43
CA PRO A 169 5.62 13.45 -3.08
C PRO A 169 4.28 12.76 -2.84
N LEU A 170 3.98 11.68 -3.58
CA LEU A 170 2.75 10.93 -3.37
C LEU A 170 2.72 10.26 -2.00
N GLU A 171 3.80 9.56 -1.64
CA GLU A 171 3.91 8.91 -0.34
C GLU A 171 3.90 9.92 0.81
N ARG A 172 4.54 11.08 0.64
CA ARG A 172 4.42 12.20 1.58
C ARG A 172 2.97 12.63 1.75
N GLY A 173 2.23 12.85 0.66
CA GLY A 173 0.82 13.23 0.70
C GLY A 173 -0.05 12.20 1.42
N ARG A 174 0.20 10.91 1.19
CA ARG A 174 -0.50 9.81 1.89
C ARG A 174 -0.19 9.81 3.39
N THR A 175 1.05 10.06 3.79
CA THR A 175 1.41 10.21 5.22
C THR A 175 0.76 11.43 5.85
N LEU A 176 0.70 12.55 5.15
CA LEU A 176 0.04 13.77 5.62
C LEU A 176 -1.47 13.58 5.80
N LEU A 177 -2.13 12.85 4.89
CA LEU A 177 -3.53 12.44 5.05
C LEU A 177 -3.73 11.55 6.29
N ALA A 178 -2.83 10.59 6.53
CA ALA A 178 -2.83 9.77 7.74
C ALA A 178 -2.67 10.62 9.01
N LEU A 179 -1.71 11.54 9.03
CA LEU A 179 -1.49 12.49 10.13
C LEU A 179 -2.75 13.33 10.40
N ALA A 180 -3.35 13.89 9.35
CA ALA A 180 -4.59 14.67 9.48
C ALA A 180 -5.76 13.84 10.03
N ARG A 181 -5.84 12.54 9.71
CA ARG A 181 -6.85 11.63 10.28
C ARG A 181 -6.63 11.41 11.77
N VAL A 182 -5.39 11.18 12.20
CA VAL A 182 -5.03 11.04 13.64
C VAL A 182 -5.36 12.32 14.41
N GLU A 183 -4.98 13.49 13.88
CA GLU A 183 -5.29 14.77 14.53
C GLU A 183 -6.80 15.06 14.63
N ARG A 184 -7.59 14.64 13.64
CA ARG A 184 -9.06 14.70 13.72
C ARG A 184 -9.60 13.80 14.83
N ARG A 185 -9.08 12.58 15.00
CA ARG A 185 -9.45 11.68 16.11
C ARG A 185 -9.11 12.28 17.48
N ARG A 186 -7.97 12.99 17.58
CA ARG A 186 -7.59 13.79 18.77
C ARG A 186 -8.43 15.06 18.97
N ARG A 187 -9.41 15.34 18.10
CA ARG A 187 -10.23 16.57 18.07
C ARG A 187 -9.41 17.85 17.87
N ARG A 188 -8.23 17.76 17.25
CA ARG A 188 -7.31 18.88 16.96
C ARG A 188 -7.49 19.39 15.53
N ARG A 189 -8.49 20.26 15.32
CA ARG A 189 -8.86 20.77 13.98
C ARG A 189 -7.77 21.57 13.28
N ALA A 190 -7.07 22.45 14.01
CA ALA A 190 -6.03 23.30 13.42
C ALA A 190 -4.80 22.49 12.93
N PRO A 191 -4.20 21.60 13.75
CA PRO A 191 -3.16 20.67 13.29
C PRO A 191 -3.61 19.78 12.12
N ALA A 192 -4.84 19.26 12.16
CA ALA A 192 -5.37 18.44 11.08
C ALA A 192 -5.47 19.20 9.74
N ARG A 193 -5.76 20.51 9.77
CA ARG A 193 -5.79 21.35 8.57
C ARG A 193 -4.38 21.74 8.14
N ALA A 194 -3.45 21.97 9.05
CA ALA A 194 -2.06 22.31 8.71
C ALA A 194 -1.31 21.14 8.04
N ALA A 195 -1.74 19.90 8.29
CA ALA A 195 -1.20 18.73 7.61
C ALA A 195 -1.66 18.58 6.15
N LEU A 196 -2.72 19.28 5.70
CA LEU A 196 -3.29 19.20 4.35
C LEU A 196 -3.06 20.48 3.55
#